data_AF-A0A8J8JJK4-F1
#
_entry.id   AF-A0A8J8JJK4-F1
#
_cell.length_a   1.000
_cell.length_b   1.000
_cell.length_c   1.000
_cell.angle_alpha   90.00
_cell.angle_beta   90.00
_cell.angle_gamma   90.00
#
_symmetry.space_group_name_H-M   'P 1'
#
loop_
_entity.id
_entity.type
_entity.pdbx_description
1 polymer ?
#
loop_
_entity_poly.entity_id
_entity_poly.type
_entity_poly.pdbx_seq_one_letter_code
_entity_poly.pdbx_strand_id
1 'polypeptide(L)' 'MNGIKLIRETVKAVSKELGIPVVDVILFGSRAKGNARPDSDWDILIVTVEKLDWKERLKLTGEIRKRLAKGGMASDILVI' A
#
# COMPACT_ATOMS: atom_id res chain seq x y z
N MET A 1 1.81 16.84 4.94
CA MET A 1 2.45 15.50 5.01
C MET A 1 2.61 14.95 3.61
N ASN A 2 3.79 14.41 3.26
CA ASN A 2 4.02 13.81 1.94
C ASN A 2 3.31 12.44 1.86
N GLY A 3 2.36 12.25 0.96
CA GLY A 3 1.55 11.02 0.85
C GLY A 3 2.39 9.76 0.64
N ILE A 4 3.49 9.87 -0.12
CA ILE A 4 4.44 8.77 -0.34
C ILE A 4 5.06 8.30 0.98
N LYS A 5 5.40 9.23 1.87
CA LYS A 5 5.95 8.90 3.19
C LYS A 5 4.92 8.15 4.02
N LEU A 6 3.66 8.61 4.04
CA LEU A 6 2.60 7.94 4.79
C LEU A 6 2.35 6.52 4.28
N ILE A 7 2.34 6.31 2.97
CA ILE A 7 2.21 4.97 2.37
C ILE A 7 3.32 4.05 2.85
N ARG A 8 4.58 4.47 2.70
CA ARG A 8 5.73 3.64 3.05
C ARG A 8 5.75 3.26 4.53
N GLU A 9 5.50 4.22 5.43
CA GLU A 9 5.45 3.93 6.87
C GLU A 9 4.26 3.04 7.22
N THR A 10 3.11 3.22 6.58
CA THR A 10 1.92 2.37 6.80
C THR A 10 2.18 0.94 6.38
N VAL A 11 2.71 0.72 5.17
CA VAL A 11 3.04 -0.63 4.68
C VAL A 11 4.05 -1.30 5.60
N LYS A 12 5.13 -0.59 5.97
CA LYS A 12 6.17 -1.11 6.87
C LYS A 12 5.62 -1.50 8.25
N ALA A 13 4.72 -0.69 8.81
CA ALA A 13 4.11 -0.98 10.10
C ALA A 13 3.23 -2.23 10.03
N VAL A 14 2.29 -2.28 9.07
CA VAL A 14 1.36 -3.41 8.93
C VAL A 14 2.10 -4.70 8.59
N SER A 15 3.06 -4.64 7.67
CA SER A 15 3.83 -5.83 7.29
C SER A 15 4.60 -6.41 8.48
N LYS A 16 5.22 -5.54 9.29
CA LYS A 16 5.91 -5.94 10.53
C LYS A 16 4.96 -6.56 11.56
N GLU A 17 3.79 -5.95 11.77
CA GLU A 17 2.78 -6.46 12.72
C GLU A 17 2.22 -7.83 12.31
N LEU A 18 2.09 -8.08 11.00
CA LEU A 18 1.62 -9.35 10.46
C LEU A 18 2.73 -10.39 10.24
N GLY A 19 4.00 -10.02 10.45
CA GLY A 19 5.13 -10.90 10.19
C GLY A 19 5.37 -11.20 8.70
N ILE A 20 4.91 -10.32 7.80
CA ILE A 20 5.01 -10.49 6.36
C ILE A 20 6.25 -9.72 5.84
N PRO A 21 7.27 -10.42 5.30
CA PRO A 21 8.43 -9.75 4.74
C PRO A 21 8.11 -9.04 3.42
N VAL A 22 8.27 -7.72 3.39
CA VAL A 22 8.11 -6.89 2.20
C VAL A 22 9.48 -6.51 1.65
N VAL A 23 9.67 -6.75 0.36
CA VAL A 23 10.89 -6.41 -0.40
C VAL A 23 10.84 -4.97 -0.85
N ASP A 24 9.72 -4.55 -1.46
CA ASP A 24 9.59 -3.22 -2.03
C ASP A 24 8.14 -2.71 -2.02
N VAL A 25 8.00 -1.38 -2.11
CA VAL A 25 6.72 -0.67 -2.19
C VAL A 25 6.81 0.34 -3.33
N ILE A 26 6.10 0.05 -4.41
CA ILE A 26 6.18 0.80 -5.65
C ILE A 26 4.88 1.57 -5.85
N LEU A 27 5.00 2.88 -6.08
CA LEU A 27 3.87 3.69 -6.54
C LEU A 27 3.75 3.56 -8.06
N PHE A 28 2.56 3.25 -8.56
CA PHE A 28 2.27 3.27 -9.98
C PHE A 28 1.05 4.13 -10.28
N GLY A 29 0.52 4.03 -11.49
CA GLY A 29 -0.69 4.76 -11.88
C GLY A 29 -0.48 6.27 -12.03
N SER A 30 -1.55 7.03 -11.87
CA SER A 30 -1.61 8.45 -12.24
C SER A 30 -0.69 9.34 -11.41
N ARG A 31 -0.55 9.03 -10.11
CA ARG A 31 0.29 9.80 -9.18
C ARG A 31 1.78 9.63 -9.48
N ALA A 32 2.20 8.43 -9.88
CA ALA A 32 3.57 8.19 -10.34
C ALA A 32 3.86 8.89 -11.68
N LYS A 33 2.87 8.96 -12.58
CA LYS A 33 2.99 9.59 -13.91
C LYS A 33 2.87 11.13 -13.88
N GLY A 34 2.49 11.72 -12.75
CA GLY A 34 2.30 13.17 -12.62
C GLY A 34 1.02 13.72 -13.26
N ASN A 35 0.08 12.85 -13.65
CA ASN A 35 -1.20 13.25 -14.25
C ASN A 35 -2.40 12.96 -13.33
N ALA A 36 -2.15 12.79 -12.03
CA ALA A 36 -3.19 12.59 -11.02
C ALA A 36 -4.03 13.85 -10.80
N ARG A 37 -5.33 13.65 -10.66
CA ARG A 37 -6.26 14.66 -10.14
C ARG A 37 -6.24 14.63 -8.60
N PRO A 38 -6.76 15.68 -7.93
CA PRO A 38 -6.84 15.72 -6.46
C PRO A 38 -7.54 14.52 -5.85
N ASP A 39 -8.58 14.01 -6.52
CA ASP A 39 -9.42 12.87 -6.13
C ASP A 39 -8.87 11.50 -6.58
N SER A 40 -7.73 11.47 -7.29
CA SER A 40 -7.18 10.20 -7.79
C SER A 40 -6.68 9.30 -6.67
N ASP A 41 -6.95 8.01 -6.80
CA ASP A 41 -6.47 6.97 -5.89
C ASP A 41 -4.95 6.87 -5.86
N TRP A 42 -4.45 6.23 -4.81
CA TRP A 42 -3.04 5.85 -4.69
C TRP A 42 -2.87 4.37 -5.06
N ASP A 43 -2.37 4.13 -6.28
CA ASP A 43 -2.07 2.79 -6.79
C ASP A 43 -0.71 2.29 -6.28
N ILE A 44 -0.71 1.24 -5.47
CA ILE A 44 0.47 0.75 -4.74
C ILE A 44 0.69 -0.73 -5.07
N LEU A 45 1.90 -1.08 -5.49
CA LEU A 45 2.36 -2.46 -5.64
C LEU A 45 3.29 -2.79 -4.47
N ILE A 46 2.97 -3.87 -3.76
CA ILE A 46 3.80 -4.41 -2.68
C ILE A 46 4.42 -5.70 -3.18
N VAL A 47 5.74 -5.79 -3.11
CA VAL A 47 6.50 -7.00 -3.46
C VAL A 47 6.84 -7.72 -2.17
N THR A 48 6.41 -8.97 -2.02
CA THR A 48 6.74 -9.79 -0.84
C THR A 48 7.84 -10.79 -1.14
N VAL A 49 8.54 -11.26 -0.10
CA VAL A 49 9.62 -12.26 -0.26
C VAL A 49 9.05 -13.60 -0.77
N GLU A 50 7.86 -13.94 -0.29
CA GLU A 50 7.15 -15.15 -0.64
C GLU A 50 5.73 -14.83 -1.11
N LYS A 51 5.14 -15.76 -1.84
CA LYS A 51 3.76 -15.63 -2.32
C LYS A 51 2.81 -15.79 -1.15
N LEU A 52 2.05 -14.75 -0.85
CA LEU A 52 1.04 -14.78 0.20
C LEU A 52 -0.15 -15.65 -0.18
N ASP A 53 -0.72 -16.33 0.80
CA ASP A 53 -2.03 -16.95 0.65
C ASP A 53 -3.13 -15.88 0.59
N TRP A 54 -4.36 -16.31 0.26
CA TRP A 54 -5.47 -15.38 0.09
C TRP A 54 -5.81 -14.63 1.40
N LYS A 55 -5.67 -15.28 2.57
CA LYS A 55 -6.00 -14.70 3.88
C LYS A 55 -4.95 -13.69 4.30
N GLU A 56 -3.67 -13.99 4.10
CA GLU A 56 -2.55 -13.10 4.35
C GLU A 56 -2.66 -11.86 3.47
N ARG A 57 -2.89 -12.05 2.16
CA ARG A 57 -3.09 -10.94 1.23
C ARG A 57 -4.31 -10.09 1.61
N LEU A 58 -5.42 -10.71 2.01
CA LEU A 58 -6.60 -9.98 2.45
C LEU A 58 -6.31 -9.17 3.73
N LYS A 59 -5.67 -9.78 4.74
CA LYS A 59 -5.32 -9.10 6.00
C LYS A 59 -4.37 -7.92 5.77
N LEU A 60 -3.29 -8.16 5.03
CA LEU A 60 -2.28 -7.14 4.72
C LEU A 60 -2.92 -5.96 4.00
N THR A 61 -3.60 -6.22 2.89
CA THR A 61 -4.17 -5.14 2.07
C THR A 61 -5.35 -4.44 2.75
N GLY A 62 -6.15 -5.18 3.53
CA GLY A 62 -7.26 -4.62 4.31
C GLY A 62 -6.78 -3.66 5.39
N GLU A 63 -5.78 -4.04 6.19
CA GLU A 63 -5.25 -3.17 7.25
C GLU A 63 -4.51 -1.95 6.69
N ILE A 64 -3.78 -2.09 5.58
CA ILE A 64 -3.15 -0.93 4.91
C ILE A 64 -4.23 0.04 4.41
N ARG A 65 -5.24 -0.43 3.67
CA ARG A 65 -6.33 0.43 3.17
C ARG A 65 -7.05 1.15 4.31
N LYS A 66 -7.35 0.43 5.39
CA LYS A 66 -8.00 1.00 6.58
C LYS A 66 -7.18 2.12 7.22
N ARG A 67 -5.86 1.96 7.32
CA ARG A 67 -4.97 2.99 7.89
C ARG A 67 -4.79 4.19 6.96
N LEU A 68 -4.66 3.97 5.66
CA LEU A 68 -4.56 5.04 4.68
C LEU A 68 -5.88 5.83 4.56
N ALA A 69 -7.03 5.16 4.64
CA ALA A 69 -8.35 5.80 4.62
C ALA A 69 -8.55 6.76 5.80
N LYS A 70 -8.00 6.46 6.99
CA LYS A 70 -8.00 7.40 8.12
C LYS A 70 -7.25 8.70 7.84
N GLY A 71 -6.29 8.67 6.90
CA GLY A 71 -5.56 9.83 6.40
C GLY A 71 -6.21 10.48 5.16
N GLY A 72 -7.42 10.07 4.77
CA GLY A 72 -8.11 10.58 3.58
C GLY A 72 -7.52 10.08 2.26
N MET A 73 -6.75 8.99 2.28
CA MET A 73 -6.12 8.43 1.08
C MET A 73 -6.86 7.18 0.62
N ALA A 74 -7.66 7.32 -0.43
CA ALA A 74 -8.16 6.17 -1.18
C ALA A 74 -6.99 5.47 -1.90
N SER A 75 -6.95 4.14 -1.84
CA SER A 75 -5.79 3.37 -2.32
C SER A 75 -6.17 2.01 -2.89
N ASP A 76 -5.59 1.72 -4.05
CA ASP A 76 -5.65 0.43 -4.70
C ASP A 76 -4.31 -0.29 -4.50
N ILE A 77 -4.38 -1.52 -4.00
CA ILE A 77 -3.20 -2.28 -3.57
C ILE A 77 -3.15 -3.61 -4.30
N LEU A 78 -2.03 -3.80 -5.01
CA LEU A 78 -1.61 -5.07 -5.58
C LEU A 78 -0.48 -5.65 -4.73
N VAL A 79 -0.45 -6.98 -4.63
CA VAL A 79 0.59 -7.73 -3.92
C VAL A 79 1.06 -8.84 -4.85
N ILE A 80 2.37 -8.94 -5.04
CA ILE A 80 3.02 -9.98 -5.85
C ILE A 80 4.11 -10.68 -5.06
#